data_AF-A0A1H9B0U3-F1
#
_entry.id   AF-A0A1H9B0U3-F1
#
_cell.length_a   1.000
_cell.length_b   1.000
_cell.length_c   1.000
_cell.angle_alpha   90.00
_cell.angle_beta   90.00
_cell.angle_gamma   90.00
#
_symmetry.space_group_name_H-M   'P 1'
#
loop_
_entity.id
_entity.type
_entity.pdbx_description
1 polymer ?
#
loop_
_entity_poly.entity_id
_entity_poly.type
_entity_poly.pdbx_seq_one_letter_code
_entity_poly.pdbx_strand_id
1 'polypeptide(L)'
;MSKDLPQQPQQSEEVDLGQLFKMIGNMFDRFFKFIGNVLNRVYNIFLMLLIHLFKRLKWYLFAIVLGVVIGYFLDKSAPYLYAGNMQVETKYKSARQVYENISFLNQLASKDRDTVELAKRFGISLSEAGSILGFSIEPDIDENDKMKLFSDFRAQLDSLTKSTFTYNDYLDGLTSHSFETHQISVISTDKFIFPKLNDSLKHNLANNNSYLKEIRDVTMENFVRREKSLEIQKNVYDSLVLTYLDIRKTESQKDVSQSTGGTNLFLGDALKQQNLIVDETQLIERKLELDNEIQNTYKGRVQSKNIVNVISEFPDAGYNVDKFTDKSKIRVPILFLIITFLIFLFIGLKKYIEKEEERLLM
;
A
#
# COMPACT_ATOMS: atom_id res chain seq x y z
N MET A 1 -36.09 87.12 7.36
CA MET A 1 -35.51 85.91 6.76
C MET A 1 -34.04 85.83 7.16
N SER A 2 -33.59 84.60 7.46
CA SER A 2 -32.26 84.15 7.88
C SER A 2 -31.95 84.02 9.37
N LYS A 3 -31.43 82.82 9.65
CA LYS A 3 -30.73 82.25 10.82
C LYS A 3 -31.59 81.83 12.01
N ASP A 4 -31.69 80.50 12.18
CA ASP A 4 -31.04 79.79 13.30
C ASP A 4 -30.81 78.31 12.92
N LEU A 5 -29.56 77.85 13.02
CA LEU A 5 -29.22 76.42 13.12
C LEU A 5 -29.26 76.04 14.60
N PRO A 6 -29.83 74.89 14.98
CA PRO A 6 -29.44 74.24 16.21
C PRO A 6 -28.24 73.31 15.95
N GLN A 7 -27.19 73.55 16.73
CA GLN A 7 -26.02 72.69 16.90
C GLN A 7 -26.47 71.29 17.37
N GLN A 8 -26.03 70.23 16.70
CA GLN A 8 -26.00 68.90 17.30
C GLN A 8 -24.87 68.88 18.34
N PRO A 9 -25.14 68.57 19.62
CA PRO A 9 -24.08 68.24 20.55
C PRO A 9 -23.51 66.89 20.13
N GLN A 10 -22.21 66.86 19.81
CA GLN A 10 -21.42 65.64 19.91
C GLN A 10 -21.45 65.18 21.37
N GLN A 11 -22.44 64.36 21.73
CA GLN A 11 -22.36 63.55 22.93
C GLN A 11 -21.40 62.42 22.60
N SER A 12 -20.20 62.59 23.14
CA SER A 12 -19.23 61.56 23.46
C SER A 12 -19.82 60.16 23.35
N GLU A 13 -19.33 59.39 22.37
CA GLU A 13 -19.37 57.93 22.39
C GLU A 13 -18.53 57.43 23.57
N GLU A 14 -18.93 57.77 24.79
CA GLU A 14 -18.88 56.75 25.83
C GLU A 14 -19.89 55.73 25.37
N VAL A 15 -19.41 54.76 24.59
CA VAL A 15 -20.05 53.48 24.43
C VAL A 15 -20.39 53.06 25.86
N ASP A 16 -21.65 53.26 26.27
CA ASP A 16 -22.06 53.15 27.66
C ASP A 16 -21.81 51.69 28.07
N LEU A 17 -20.64 51.46 28.65
CA LEU A 17 -20.11 50.14 28.90
C LEU A 17 -21.11 49.39 29.77
N GLY A 18 -21.85 50.08 30.64
CA GLY A 18 -22.93 49.51 31.43
C GLY A 18 -24.09 48.97 30.59
N GLN A 19 -24.51 49.67 29.53
CA GLN A 19 -25.54 49.20 28.60
C GLN A 19 -25.05 48.03 27.75
N LEU A 20 -23.78 48.06 27.33
CA LEU A 20 -23.13 46.98 26.59
C LEU A 20 -22.95 45.73 27.46
N PHE A 21 -22.52 45.87 28.72
CA PHE A 21 -22.44 44.78 29.69
C PHE A 21 -23.82 44.20 30.02
N LYS A 22 -24.87 45.02 30.09
CA LYS A 22 -26.24 44.54 30.30
C LYS A 22 -26.79 43.80 29.07
N MET A 23 -26.48 44.26 27.87
CA MET A 23 -26.84 43.57 26.62
C MET A 23 -26.09 42.24 26.48
N ILE A 24 -24.79 42.23 26.78
CA ILE A 24 -23.95 41.02 26.82
C ILE A 24 -24.46 40.05 27.88
N GLY A 25 -24.76 40.52 29.09
CA GLY A 25 -25.31 39.71 30.18
C GLY A 25 -26.66 39.06 29.83
N ASN A 26 -27.56 39.81 29.18
CA ASN A 26 -28.84 39.28 28.69
C ASN A 26 -28.66 38.28 27.54
N MET A 27 -27.63 38.46 26.70
CA MET A 27 -27.29 37.52 25.63
C MET A 27 -26.74 36.20 26.20
N PHE A 28 -25.84 36.28 27.20
CA PHE A 28 -25.34 35.10 27.90
C PHE A 28 -26.43 34.37 28.69
N ASP A 29 -27.35 35.08 29.37
CA ASP A 29 -28.48 34.47 30.06
C ASP A 29 -29.39 33.69 29.09
N ARG A 30 -29.68 34.25 27.91
CA ARG A 30 -30.42 33.54 26.85
C ARG A 30 -29.65 32.35 26.31
N PHE A 31 -28.33 32.46 26.13
CA PHE A 31 -27.47 31.37 25.67
C PHE A 31 -27.41 30.21 26.66
N PHE A 32 -27.23 30.47 27.95
CA PHE A 32 -27.25 29.44 28.99
C PHE A 32 -28.63 28.81 29.18
N LYS A 33 -29.71 29.59 29.07
CA LYS A 33 -31.08 29.04 29.05
C LYS A 33 -31.33 28.17 27.83
N PHE A 34 -30.81 28.54 26.65
CA PHE A 34 -30.87 27.71 25.45
C PHE A 34 -30.12 26.39 25.63
N ILE A 35 -28.86 26.44 26.11
CA ILE A 35 -28.06 25.24 26.39
C ILE A 35 -28.76 24.36 27.44
N GLY A 36 -29.23 24.94 28.54
CA GLY A 36 -29.95 24.23 29.60
C GLY A 36 -31.21 23.54 29.06
N ASN A 37 -31.96 24.20 28.19
CA ASN A 37 -33.13 23.61 27.54
C ASN A 37 -32.76 22.47 26.57
N VAL A 38 -31.68 22.63 25.79
CA VAL A 38 -31.20 21.57 24.89
C VAL A 38 -30.73 20.36 25.70
N LEU A 39 -29.90 20.58 26.74
CA LEU A 39 -29.42 19.51 27.62
C LEU A 39 -30.58 18.78 28.32
N ASN A 40 -31.58 19.51 28.83
CA ASN A 40 -32.76 18.88 29.45
C ASN A 40 -33.56 18.04 28.44
N ARG A 41 -33.72 18.51 27.19
CA ARG A 41 -34.39 17.71 26.15
C ARG A 41 -33.59 16.44 25.82
N VAL A 42 -32.27 16.56 25.65
CA VAL A 42 -31.39 15.41 25.38
C VAL A 42 -31.45 14.42 26.54
N TYR A 43 -31.40 14.90 27.79
CA TYR A 43 -31.54 14.08 28.99
C TYR A 43 -32.88 13.36 29.05
N ASN A 44 -33.98 14.05 28.72
CA ASN A 44 -35.31 13.45 28.70
C ASN A 44 -35.46 12.39 27.59
N ILE A 45 -34.91 12.63 26.40
CA ILE A 45 -34.87 11.63 25.31
C ILE A 45 -34.06 10.41 25.75
N PHE A 46 -32.90 10.64 26.39
CA PHE A 46 -32.05 9.58 26.91
C PHE A 46 -32.78 8.74 27.98
N LEU A 47 -33.43 9.39 28.95
CA LEU A 47 -34.25 8.70 29.96
C LEU A 47 -35.39 7.91 29.33
N MET A 48 -36.07 8.47 28.34
CA MET A 48 -37.17 7.79 27.64
C MET A 48 -36.67 6.54 26.90
N LEU A 49 -35.51 6.63 26.26
CA LEU A 49 -34.83 5.50 25.64
C LEU A 49 -34.46 4.43 26.68
N LEU A 50 -33.89 4.84 27.81
CA LEU A 50 -33.51 3.93 28.90
C LEU A 50 -34.75 3.22 29.48
N ILE A 51 -35.82 3.96 29.78
CA ILE A 51 -37.09 3.41 30.26
C ILE A 51 -37.68 2.43 29.24
N HIS A 52 -37.60 2.76 27.94
CA HIS A 52 -38.06 1.88 26.88
C HIS A 52 -37.31 0.53 26.88
N LEU A 53 -35.98 0.57 27.01
CA LEU A 53 -35.14 -0.63 27.08
C LEU A 53 -35.45 -1.45 28.34
N PHE A 54 -35.48 -0.82 29.52
CA PHE A 54 -35.73 -1.53 30.79
C PHE A 54 -37.14 -2.12 30.88
N LYS A 55 -38.17 -1.39 30.43
CA LYS A 55 -39.56 -1.87 30.48
C LYS A 55 -39.78 -3.12 29.62
N ARG A 56 -39.00 -3.27 28.55
CA ARG A 56 -39.10 -4.39 27.60
C ARG A 56 -37.88 -5.31 27.65
N LEU A 57 -37.10 -5.26 28.74
CA LEU A 57 -35.85 -6.01 28.88
C LEU A 57 -36.02 -7.51 28.62
N LYS A 58 -37.13 -8.10 29.07
CA LYS A 58 -37.45 -9.52 28.84
C LYS A 58 -37.54 -9.88 27.34
N TRP A 59 -38.10 -8.98 26.52
CA TRP A 59 -38.22 -9.18 25.08
C TRP A 59 -36.88 -9.07 24.37
N TYR A 60 -36.05 -8.10 24.77
CA TYR A 60 -34.68 -7.99 24.26
C TYR A 60 -33.83 -9.21 24.65
N LEU A 61 -33.96 -9.68 25.90
CA LEU A 61 -33.26 -10.88 26.36
C LEU A 61 -33.69 -12.12 25.55
N PHE A 62 -35.00 -12.28 25.30
CA PHE A 62 -35.50 -13.36 24.46
C PHE A 62 -34.97 -13.28 23.02
N ALA A 63 -34.94 -12.07 22.43
CA ALA A 63 -34.41 -11.85 21.09
C ALA A 63 -32.92 -12.19 20.98
N ILE A 64 -32.13 -11.85 22.01
CA ILE A 64 -30.71 -12.21 22.09
C ILE A 64 -30.54 -13.72 22.16
N VAL A 65 -31.26 -14.41 23.05
CA VAL A 65 -31.18 -15.87 23.19
C VAL A 65 -31.58 -16.56 21.89
N LEU A 66 -32.70 -16.15 21.28
CA LEU A 66 -33.15 -16.69 20.00
C LEU A 66 -32.13 -16.43 18.88
N GLY A 67 -31.59 -15.22 18.82
CA GLY A 67 -30.55 -14.85 17.87
C GLY A 67 -29.26 -15.65 18.04
N VAL A 68 -28.86 -15.97 19.27
CA VAL A 68 -27.68 -16.81 19.55
C VAL A 68 -27.92 -18.24 19.11
N VAL A 69 -29.11 -18.80 19.39
CA VAL A 69 -29.46 -20.16 18.97
C VAL A 69 -29.46 -20.26 17.44
N ILE A 70 -30.15 -19.36 16.76
CA ILE A 70 -30.20 -19.34 15.28
C ILE A 70 -28.79 -19.08 14.71
N GLY A 71 -28.07 -18.11 15.27
CA GLY A 71 -26.70 -17.80 14.87
C GLY A 71 -25.75 -18.99 15.05
N TYR A 72 -25.93 -19.81 16.08
CA TYR A 72 -25.15 -21.03 16.31
C TYR A 72 -25.37 -22.07 15.20
N PHE A 73 -26.63 -22.31 14.81
CA PHE A 73 -26.95 -23.26 13.74
C PHE A 73 -26.44 -22.79 12.37
N LEU A 74 -26.52 -21.49 12.09
CA LEU A 74 -25.97 -20.90 10.86
C LEU A 74 -24.45 -21.04 10.79
N ASP A 75 -23.75 -20.76 11.89
CA ASP A 75 -22.28 -20.85 11.95
C ASP A 75 -21.77 -22.30 11.89
N LYS A 76 -22.53 -23.27 12.43
CA LYS A 76 -22.21 -24.69 12.29
C LYS A 76 -22.33 -25.19 10.85
N SER A 77 -23.18 -24.56 10.06
CA SER A 77 -23.41 -24.92 8.65
C SER A 77 -22.53 -24.13 7.69
N ALA A 78 -21.86 -23.08 8.16
CA ALA A 78 -20.95 -22.29 7.35
C ALA A 78 -19.65 -23.08 7.08
N PRO A 79 -19.17 -23.14 5.84
CA PRO A 79 -17.88 -23.77 5.54
C PRO A 79 -16.75 -22.93 6.14
N TYR A 80 -15.70 -23.61 6.62
CA TYR A 80 -14.48 -22.93 7.07
C TYR A 80 -13.84 -22.18 5.91
N LEU A 81 -13.38 -20.96 6.18
CA LEU A 81 -12.71 -20.12 5.21
C LEU A 81 -11.20 -20.13 5.47
N TYR A 82 -10.46 -20.57 4.47
CA TYR A 82 -9.01 -20.56 4.46
C TYR A 82 -8.50 -19.48 3.51
N ALA A 83 -7.46 -18.77 3.89
CA ALA A 83 -6.72 -17.90 2.99
C ALA A 83 -5.27 -18.32 2.84
N GLY A 84 -4.73 -18.03 1.67
CA GLY A 84 -3.32 -18.16 1.34
C GLY A 84 -2.84 -16.87 0.68
N ASN A 85 -1.64 -16.43 1.07
CA ASN A 85 -1.02 -15.23 0.52
C ASN A 85 0.22 -15.60 -0.30
N MET A 86 0.42 -14.92 -1.41
CA MET A 86 1.59 -14.99 -2.26
C MET A 86 2.13 -13.59 -2.44
N GLN A 87 3.45 -13.41 -2.29
CA GLN A 87 4.10 -12.13 -2.55
C GLN A 87 4.70 -12.15 -3.94
N VAL A 88 4.38 -11.12 -4.72
CA VAL A 88 4.86 -10.94 -6.08
C VAL A 88 5.49 -9.58 -6.27
N GLU A 89 6.49 -9.52 -7.13
CA GLU A 89 7.15 -8.30 -7.55
C GLU A 89 6.90 -8.13 -9.05
N THR A 90 6.38 -6.97 -9.42
CA THR A 90 6.05 -6.63 -10.81
C THR A 90 7.18 -5.84 -11.43
N LYS A 91 7.59 -6.25 -12.63
CA LYS A 91 8.59 -5.55 -13.44
C LYS A 91 7.95 -4.95 -14.68
N TYR A 92 8.68 -4.07 -15.36
CA TYR A 92 8.25 -3.44 -16.63
C TYR A 92 6.91 -2.69 -16.54
N LYS A 93 6.58 -2.12 -15.38
CA LYS A 93 5.30 -1.42 -15.13
C LYS A 93 4.07 -2.32 -15.38
N SER A 94 4.22 -3.63 -15.14
CA SER A 94 3.16 -4.63 -15.36
C SER A 94 2.10 -4.67 -14.26
N ALA A 95 2.29 -3.93 -13.16
CA ALA A 95 1.37 -3.88 -12.02
C ALA A 95 -0.10 -3.76 -12.44
N ARG A 96 -0.44 -2.81 -13.31
CA ARG A 96 -1.83 -2.62 -13.78
C ARG A 96 -2.41 -3.88 -14.43
N GLN A 97 -1.64 -4.55 -15.26
CA GLN A 97 -2.08 -5.79 -15.91
C GLN A 97 -2.27 -6.93 -14.89
N VAL A 98 -1.39 -7.03 -13.90
CA VAL A 98 -1.52 -8.02 -12.83
C VAL A 98 -2.80 -7.78 -12.05
N TYR A 99 -3.12 -6.53 -11.70
CA TYR A 99 -4.36 -6.19 -11.01
C TYR A 99 -5.61 -6.52 -11.84
N GLU A 100 -5.62 -6.22 -13.14
CA GLU A 100 -6.73 -6.58 -14.02
C GLU A 100 -6.90 -8.10 -14.13
N ASN A 101 -5.80 -8.85 -14.25
CA ASN A 101 -5.83 -10.31 -14.27
C ASN A 101 -6.40 -10.89 -12.96
N ILE A 102 -5.98 -10.38 -11.80
CA ILE A 102 -6.50 -10.82 -10.50
C ILE A 102 -7.97 -10.41 -10.32
N SER A 103 -8.35 -9.21 -10.75
CA SER A 103 -9.75 -8.74 -10.73
C SER A 103 -10.65 -9.63 -11.58
N PHE A 104 -10.18 -10.02 -12.78
CA PHE A 104 -10.87 -10.97 -13.64
C PHE A 104 -11.03 -12.34 -12.96
N LEU A 105 -9.96 -12.90 -12.39
CA LEU A 105 -10.03 -14.17 -11.65
C LEU A 105 -11.00 -14.09 -10.46
N ASN A 106 -11.04 -12.96 -9.76
CA ASN A 106 -11.99 -12.72 -8.69
C ASN A 106 -13.44 -12.64 -9.19
N GLN A 107 -13.67 -12.04 -10.35
CA GLN A 107 -14.99 -12.02 -10.98
C GLN A 107 -15.45 -13.44 -11.30
N LEU A 108 -14.57 -14.27 -11.89
CA LEU A 108 -14.88 -15.67 -12.20
C LEU A 108 -15.22 -16.48 -10.95
N ALA A 109 -14.46 -16.32 -9.86
CA ALA A 109 -14.67 -17.07 -8.63
C ALA A 109 -15.87 -16.57 -7.81
N SER A 110 -15.97 -15.26 -7.60
CA SER A 110 -16.89 -14.67 -6.62
C SER A 110 -18.26 -14.34 -7.22
N LYS A 111 -18.30 -13.79 -8.43
CA LYS A 111 -19.52 -13.29 -9.07
C LYS A 111 -20.13 -14.30 -10.03
N ASP A 112 -19.34 -14.74 -11.00
CA ASP A 112 -19.82 -15.59 -12.09
C ASP A 112 -19.88 -17.06 -11.65
N ARG A 113 -19.08 -17.44 -10.64
CA ARG A 113 -18.91 -18.81 -10.13
C ARG A 113 -18.62 -19.80 -11.25
N ASP A 114 -17.85 -19.37 -12.25
CA ASP A 114 -17.48 -20.20 -13.39
C ASP A 114 -16.35 -21.16 -13.01
N THR A 115 -16.76 -22.27 -12.40
CA THR A 115 -15.87 -23.35 -12.00
C THR A 115 -15.22 -24.04 -13.21
N VAL A 116 -15.82 -23.98 -14.40
CA VAL A 116 -15.30 -24.62 -15.62
C VAL A 116 -14.10 -23.84 -16.14
N GLU A 117 -14.24 -22.52 -16.25
CA GLU A 117 -13.15 -21.67 -16.71
C GLU A 117 -12.00 -21.63 -15.70
N LEU A 118 -12.31 -21.57 -14.39
CA LEU A 118 -11.29 -21.65 -13.33
C LEU A 118 -10.54 -22.99 -13.35
N ALA A 119 -11.26 -24.12 -13.43
CA ALA A 119 -10.65 -25.44 -13.53
C ALA A 119 -9.68 -25.53 -14.72
N LYS A 120 -10.11 -25.01 -15.89
CA LYS A 120 -9.28 -24.99 -17.10
C LYS A 120 -8.04 -24.12 -16.96
N ARG A 121 -8.17 -22.91 -16.39
CA ARG A 121 -7.04 -21.97 -16.23
C ARG A 121 -6.02 -22.43 -15.20
N PHE A 122 -6.47 -23.11 -14.16
CA PHE A 122 -5.61 -23.59 -13.08
C PHE A 122 -5.17 -25.05 -13.23
N GLY A 123 -5.77 -25.82 -14.14
CA GLY A 123 -5.46 -27.25 -14.32
C GLY A 123 -5.92 -28.10 -13.14
N ILE A 124 -6.99 -27.69 -12.46
CA ILE A 124 -7.55 -28.35 -11.28
C ILE A 124 -8.91 -28.98 -11.60
N SER A 125 -9.42 -29.84 -10.71
CA SER A 125 -10.76 -30.41 -10.88
C SER A 125 -11.87 -29.37 -10.68
N LEU A 126 -13.05 -29.62 -11.22
CA LEU A 126 -14.23 -28.76 -11.03
C LEU A 126 -14.61 -28.59 -9.56
N SER A 127 -14.44 -29.65 -8.75
CA SER A 127 -14.71 -29.60 -7.31
C SER A 127 -13.73 -28.68 -6.58
N GLU A 128 -12.46 -28.73 -6.95
CA GLU A 128 -11.42 -27.86 -6.40
C GLU A 128 -11.62 -26.41 -6.84
N ALA A 129 -11.96 -26.18 -8.11
CA ALA A 129 -12.28 -24.84 -8.60
C ALA A 129 -13.48 -24.23 -7.87
N GLY A 130 -14.51 -25.04 -7.57
CA GLY A 130 -15.66 -24.64 -6.77
C GLY A 130 -15.36 -24.34 -5.30
N SER A 131 -14.19 -24.77 -4.80
CA SER A 131 -13.75 -24.42 -3.44
C SER A 131 -13.26 -22.97 -3.34
N ILE A 132 -12.80 -22.39 -4.44
CA ILE A 132 -12.22 -21.05 -4.52
C ILE A 132 -13.34 -20.00 -4.52
N LEU A 133 -13.28 -19.08 -3.55
CA LEU A 133 -14.33 -18.07 -3.34
C LEU A 133 -13.96 -16.71 -3.92
N GLY A 134 -12.67 -16.40 -4.02
CA GLY A 134 -12.22 -15.10 -4.51
C GLY A 134 -10.71 -14.93 -4.51
N PHE A 135 -10.29 -13.91 -5.25
CA PHE A 135 -8.90 -13.46 -5.36
C PHE A 135 -8.85 -11.97 -5.01
N SER A 136 -7.79 -11.55 -4.33
CA SER A 136 -7.51 -10.13 -4.09
C SER A 136 -6.03 -9.85 -4.29
N ILE A 137 -5.71 -8.59 -4.56
CA ILE A 137 -4.34 -8.10 -4.68
C ILE A 137 -4.25 -6.73 -4.02
N GLU A 138 -3.23 -6.56 -3.19
CA GLU A 138 -2.96 -5.33 -2.47
C GLU A 138 -1.45 -5.02 -2.54
N PRO A 139 -1.05 -3.75 -2.47
CA PRO A 139 0.36 -3.41 -2.42
C PRO A 139 0.96 -3.86 -1.08
N ASP A 140 2.13 -4.50 -1.13
CA ASP A 140 2.86 -4.95 0.05
C ASP A 140 4.05 -4.00 0.26
N ILE A 141 3.80 -2.89 0.95
CA ILE A 141 4.80 -1.85 1.19
C ILE A 141 4.67 -1.22 2.57
N ASP A 142 5.82 -1.13 3.25
CA ASP A 142 5.95 -0.49 4.54
C ASP A 142 6.03 1.03 4.44
N GLU A 143 5.68 1.72 5.52
CA GLU A 143 5.76 3.19 5.58
C GLU A 143 7.18 3.72 5.37
N ASN A 144 8.20 2.96 5.80
CA ASN A 144 9.60 3.29 5.55
C ASN A 144 9.95 3.28 4.06
N ASP A 145 9.38 2.34 3.30
CA ASP A 145 9.65 2.24 1.87
C ASP A 145 8.88 3.31 1.09
N LYS A 146 7.66 3.66 1.51
CA LYS A 146 6.97 4.85 0.99
C LYS A 146 7.78 6.13 1.23
N MET A 147 8.41 6.26 2.40
CA MET A 147 9.28 7.40 2.72
C MET A 147 10.51 7.44 1.82
N LYS A 148 11.13 6.29 1.50
CA LYS A 148 12.24 6.22 0.53
C LYS A 148 11.78 6.65 -0.85
N LEU A 149 10.66 6.11 -1.35
CA LEU A 149 10.09 6.47 -2.64
C LEU A 149 9.79 7.97 -2.72
N PHE A 150 9.26 8.55 -1.64
CA PHE A 150 9.09 10.00 -1.54
C PHE A 150 10.41 10.75 -1.56
N SER A 151 11.43 10.26 -0.85
CA SER A 151 12.74 10.91 -0.84
C SER A 151 13.39 10.92 -2.23
N ASP A 152 13.28 9.82 -2.96
CA ASP A 152 13.79 9.67 -4.33
C ASP A 152 13.01 10.56 -5.31
N PHE A 153 11.69 10.57 -5.20
CA PHE A 153 10.83 11.47 -5.97
C PHE A 153 11.17 12.93 -5.69
N ARG A 154 11.27 13.30 -4.41
CA ARG A 154 11.62 14.65 -3.98
C ARG A 154 13.00 15.06 -4.47
N ALA A 155 13.98 14.16 -4.55
CA ALA A 155 15.30 14.47 -5.07
C ALA A 155 15.26 15.01 -6.52
N GLN A 156 14.34 14.48 -7.34
CA GLN A 156 14.16 14.84 -8.75
C GLN A 156 13.41 16.16 -8.97
N LEU A 157 12.75 16.69 -7.94
CA LEU A 157 12.02 17.96 -8.02
C LEU A 157 12.96 19.18 -8.02
N ASP A 158 12.49 20.28 -8.61
CA ASP A 158 13.17 21.57 -8.53
C ASP A 158 13.05 22.20 -7.13
N SER A 159 13.85 23.24 -6.86
CA SER A 159 13.89 23.89 -5.54
C SER A 159 12.56 24.54 -5.14
N LEU A 160 11.79 25.04 -6.12
CA LEU A 160 10.48 25.65 -5.88
C LEU A 160 9.46 24.58 -5.45
N THR A 161 9.34 23.48 -6.19
CA THR A 161 8.39 22.41 -5.88
C THR A 161 8.79 21.66 -4.60
N LYS A 162 10.09 21.51 -4.31
CA LYS A 162 10.58 20.94 -3.04
C LYS A 162 10.13 21.68 -1.77
N SER A 163 9.80 22.97 -1.90
CA SER A 163 9.39 23.82 -0.79
C SER A 163 7.89 23.75 -0.52
N THR A 164 7.08 23.40 -1.52
CA THR A 164 5.61 23.39 -1.45
C THR A 164 5.04 21.98 -1.40
N PHE A 165 5.69 21.00 -2.03
CA PHE A 165 5.19 19.63 -2.14
C PHE A 165 5.46 18.82 -0.87
N THR A 166 4.39 18.35 -0.24
CA THR A 166 4.46 17.61 1.02
C THR A 166 4.40 16.09 0.81
N TYR A 167 4.71 15.33 1.87
CA TYR A 167 4.57 13.88 1.85
C TYR A 167 3.12 13.44 1.67
N ASN A 168 2.16 14.17 2.22
CA ASN A 168 0.74 13.84 2.06
C ASN A 168 0.28 14.03 0.60
N ASP A 169 0.74 15.09 -0.07
CA ASP A 169 0.45 15.32 -1.49
C ASP A 169 1.02 14.19 -2.37
N TYR A 170 2.16 13.61 -1.97
CA TYR A 170 2.73 12.43 -2.61
C TYR A 170 1.83 11.20 -2.42
N LEU A 171 1.43 10.92 -1.19
CA LEU A 171 0.58 9.77 -0.87
C LEU A 171 -0.77 9.82 -1.57
N ASP A 172 -1.38 11.01 -1.68
CA ASP A 172 -2.66 11.20 -2.36
C ASP A 172 -2.57 10.92 -3.87
N GLY A 173 -1.39 11.10 -4.47
CA GLY A 173 -1.11 10.77 -5.86
C GLY A 173 -0.76 9.30 -6.12
N LEU A 174 -0.51 8.50 -5.07
CA LEU A 174 -0.15 7.09 -5.22
C LEU A 174 -1.38 6.23 -5.50
N THR A 175 -1.21 5.29 -6.42
CA THR A 175 -2.20 4.25 -6.69
C THR A 175 -1.63 2.91 -6.25
N SER A 176 -2.48 1.91 -6.01
CA SER A 176 -2.05 0.55 -5.66
C SER A 176 -1.11 -0.07 -6.70
N HIS A 177 -1.16 0.39 -7.95
CA HIS A 177 -0.29 -0.04 -9.06
C HIS A 177 1.05 0.69 -9.12
N SER A 178 1.27 1.73 -8.30
CA SER A 178 2.50 2.51 -8.30
C SER A 178 3.67 1.77 -7.64
N PHE A 179 3.38 0.70 -6.89
CA PHE A 179 4.37 -0.08 -6.15
C PHE A 179 4.86 -1.28 -6.96
N GLU A 180 6.09 -1.73 -6.71
CA GLU A 180 6.63 -2.92 -7.37
C GLU A 180 6.18 -4.21 -6.67
N THR A 181 6.05 -4.20 -5.34
CA THR A 181 5.70 -5.35 -4.51
C THR A 181 4.20 -5.39 -4.19
N HIS A 182 3.60 -6.57 -4.33
CA HIS A 182 2.19 -6.81 -4.09
C HIS A 182 1.96 -8.15 -3.41
N GLN A 183 0.92 -8.22 -2.59
CA GLN A 183 0.41 -9.44 -2.00
C GLN A 183 -0.86 -9.87 -2.72
N ILE A 184 -0.85 -11.07 -3.31
CA ILE A 184 -2.04 -11.73 -3.85
C ILE A 184 -2.59 -12.64 -2.76
N SER A 185 -3.87 -12.49 -2.43
CA SER A 185 -4.55 -13.35 -1.45
C SER A 185 -5.66 -14.14 -2.13
N VAL A 186 -5.78 -15.42 -1.80
CA VAL A 186 -6.83 -16.31 -2.31
C VAL A 186 -7.63 -16.82 -1.13
N ILE A 187 -8.95 -16.83 -1.26
CA ILE A 187 -9.86 -17.39 -0.24
C ILE A 187 -10.50 -18.65 -0.81
N SER A 188 -10.43 -19.74 -0.04
CA SER A 188 -11.01 -21.03 -0.41
C SER A 188 -11.63 -21.75 0.79
N THR A 189 -12.59 -22.63 0.50
CA THR A 189 -13.13 -23.60 1.47
C THR A 189 -12.23 -24.83 1.65
N ASP A 190 -11.34 -25.10 0.69
CA ASP A 190 -10.33 -26.15 0.78
C ASP A 190 -9.00 -25.59 1.32
N LYS A 191 -8.45 -26.24 2.35
CA LYS A 191 -7.19 -25.86 2.99
C LYS A 191 -5.97 -26.18 2.14
N PHE A 192 -6.05 -27.17 1.24
CA PHE A 192 -4.89 -27.72 0.52
C PHE A 192 -4.84 -27.33 -0.96
N ILE A 193 -5.69 -26.41 -1.40
CA ILE A 193 -5.74 -25.98 -2.81
C ILE A 193 -4.58 -25.06 -3.18
N PHE A 194 -4.02 -24.30 -2.24
CA PHE A 194 -3.11 -23.20 -2.52
C PHE A 194 -1.82 -23.59 -3.27
N PRO A 195 -1.13 -24.69 -2.91
CA PRO A 195 0.07 -25.12 -3.64
C PRO A 195 -0.21 -25.43 -5.12
N LYS A 196 -1.40 -25.96 -5.42
CA LYS A 196 -1.82 -26.29 -6.79
C LYS A 196 -2.02 -25.04 -7.65
N LEU A 197 -2.24 -23.89 -7.03
CA LEU A 197 -2.42 -22.61 -7.73
C LEU A 197 -1.09 -21.93 -8.07
N ASN A 198 0.03 -22.29 -7.43
CA ASN A 198 1.31 -21.59 -7.57
C ASN A 198 1.80 -21.51 -9.03
N ASP A 199 1.93 -22.65 -9.70
CA ASP A 199 2.50 -22.70 -11.06
C ASP A 199 1.55 -22.13 -12.11
N SER A 200 0.27 -22.46 -11.99
CA SER A 200 -0.76 -21.96 -12.89
C SER A 200 -0.95 -20.45 -12.75
N LEU A 201 -0.89 -19.89 -11.55
CA LEU A 201 -1.00 -18.44 -11.34
C LEU A 201 0.20 -17.71 -11.95
N LYS A 202 1.42 -18.21 -11.74
CA LYS A 202 2.64 -17.68 -12.39
C LYS A 202 2.48 -17.61 -13.90
N HIS A 203 1.98 -18.69 -14.51
CA HIS A 203 1.77 -18.75 -15.96
C HIS A 203 0.68 -17.76 -16.42
N ASN A 204 -0.46 -17.70 -15.74
CA ASN A 204 -1.57 -16.80 -16.10
C ASN A 204 -1.16 -15.32 -15.98
N LEU A 205 -0.35 -14.97 -14.97
CA LEU A 205 0.13 -13.60 -14.78
C LEU A 205 1.18 -13.20 -15.84
N ALA A 206 2.06 -14.12 -16.23
CA ALA A 206 3.15 -13.82 -17.17
C ALA A 206 2.71 -13.76 -18.65
N ASN A 207 1.65 -14.49 -19.05
CA ASN A 207 1.44 -14.79 -20.47
C ASN A 207 0.48 -13.87 -21.25
N ASN A 208 -0.17 -12.92 -20.59
CA ASN A 208 -1.32 -12.22 -21.20
C ASN A 208 -0.96 -10.99 -22.08
N ASN A 209 0.31 -10.58 -22.18
CA ASN A 209 0.68 -9.39 -22.98
C ASN A 209 1.96 -9.59 -23.81
N SER A 210 1.81 -9.47 -25.14
CA SER A 210 2.92 -9.61 -26.11
C SER A 210 3.95 -8.49 -25.96
N TYR A 211 3.51 -7.27 -25.68
CA TYR A 211 4.41 -6.11 -25.54
C TYR A 211 5.37 -6.27 -24.36
N LEU A 212 4.88 -6.75 -23.21
CA LEU A 212 5.73 -6.98 -22.04
C LEU A 212 6.71 -8.13 -22.24
N LYS A 213 6.33 -9.16 -23.01
CA LYS A 213 7.23 -10.25 -23.40
C LYS A 213 8.37 -9.74 -24.26
N GLU A 214 8.07 -8.90 -25.25
CA GLU A 214 9.08 -8.29 -26.10
C GLU A 214 10.05 -7.41 -25.30
N ILE A 215 9.54 -6.56 -24.39
CA ILE A 215 10.40 -5.77 -23.51
C ILE A 215 11.30 -6.65 -22.67
N ARG A 216 10.76 -7.71 -22.07
CA ARG A 216 11.55 -8.68 -21.28
C ARG A 216 12.65 -9.30 -22.12
N ASP A 217 12.32 -9.76 -23.33
CA ASP A 217 13.26 -10.47 -24.20
C ASP A 217 14.38 -9.54 -24.68
N VAL A 218 14.05 -8.31 -25.10
CA VAL A 218 15.03 -7.28 -25.45
C VAL A 218 15.90 -6.92 -24.24
N THR A 219 15.31 -6.80 -23.06
CA THR A 219 16.04 -6.51 -21.82
C THR A 219 17.02 -7.63 -21.48
N MET A 220 16.59 -8.88 -21.59
CA MET A 220 17.42 -10.06 -21.36
C MET A 220 18.58 -10.12 -22.35
N GLU A 221 18.31 -9.84 -23.63
CA GLU A 221 19.35 -9.78 -24.66
C GLU A 221 20.36 -8.65 -24.38
N ASN A 222 19.87 -7.48 -23.95
CA ASN A 222 20.74 -6.37 -23.56
C ASN A 222 21.64 -6.70 -22.38
N PHE A 223 21.15 -7.44 -21.38
CA PHE A 223 21.98 -7.93 -20.28
C PHE A 223 23.08 -8.87 -20.80
N VAL A 224 22.75 -9.84 -21.65
CA VAL A 224 23.75 -10.77 -22.23
C VAL A 224 24.79 -10.02 -23.08
N ARG A 225 24.35 -9.05 -23.88
CA ARG A 225 25.26 -8.20 -24.68
C ARG A 225 26.17 -7.38 -23.78
N ARG A 226 25.65 -6.84 -22.67
CA ARG A 226 26.44 -6.08 -21.68
C ARG A 226 27.45 -6.98 -20.96
N GLU A 227 27.04 -8.16 -20.51
CA GLU A 227 27.92 -9.17 -19.88
C GLU A 227 29.11 -9.48 -20.81
N LYS A 228 28.84 -9.82 -22.08
CA LYS A 228 29.89 -10.09 -23.08
C LYS A 228 30.82 -8.90 -23.30
N SER A 229 30.27 -7.68 -23.36
CA SER A 229 31.07 -6.45 -23.53
C SER A 229 31.99 -6.21 -22.32
N LEU A 230 31.49 -6.41 -21.10
CA LEU A 230 32.27 -6.26 -19.88
C LEU A 230 33.36 -7.33 -19.75
N GLU A 231 33.06 -8.58 -20.11
CA GLU A 231 34.06 -9.66 -20.14
C GLU A 231 35.20 -9.36 -21.14
N ILE A 232 34.87 -8.85 -22.34
CA ILE A 232 35.88 -8.42 -23.31
C ILE A 232 36.74 -7.30 -22.74
N GLN A 233 36.13 -6.28 -22.13
CA GLN A 233 36.88 -5.19 -21.48
C GLN A 233 37.79 -5.72 -20.39
N LYS A 234 37.29 -6.59 -19.51
CA LYS A 234 38.08 -7.23 -18.45
C LYS A 234 39.29 -7.97 -19.01
N ASN A 235 39.13 -8.76 -20.06
CA ASN A 235 40.23 -9.49 -20.70
C ASN A 235 41.30 -8.56 -21.30
N VAL A 236 40.88 -7.42 -21.86
CA VAL A 236 41.81 -6.38 -22.35
C VAL A 236 42.58 -5.77 -21.19
N TYR A 237 41.91 -5.43 -20.09
CA TYR A 237 42.56 -4.91 -18.88
C TYR A 237 43.51 -5.94 -18.25
N ASP A 238 43.14 -7.22 -18.20
CA ASP A 238 44.01 -8.30 -17.72
C ASP A 238 45.29 -8.41 -18.56
N SER A 239 45.16 -8.33 -19.88
CA SER A 239 46.29 -8.35 -20.80
C SER A 239 47.19 -7.12 -20.61
N LEU A 240 46.60 -5.93 -20.41
CA LEU A 240 47.33 -4.70 -20.14
C LEU A 240 48.10 -4.79 -18.82
N VAL A 241 47.45 -5.24 -17.74
CA VAL A 241 48.09 -5.41 -16.42
C VAL A 241 49.27 -6.38 -16.52
N LEU A 242 49.10 -7.52 -17.19
CA LEU A 242 50.19 -8.48 -17.40
C LEU A 242 51.35 -7.87 -18.20
N THR A 243 51.06 -7.10 -19.24
CA THR A 243 52.08 -6.42 -20.06
C THR A 243 52.84 -5.38 -19.23
N TYR A 244 52.16 -4.57 -18.42
CA TYR A 244 52.81 -3.61 -17.52
C TYR A 244 53.65 -4.28 -16.43
N LEU A 245 53.17 -5.38 -15.85
CA LEU A 245 53.94 -6.18 -14.90
C LEU A 245 55.20 -6.77 -15.53
N ASP A 246 55.11 -7.23 -16.78
CA ASP A 246 56.25 -7.77 -17.52
C ASP A 246 57.29 -6.68 -17.88
N ILE A 247 56.81 -5.50 -18.28
CA ILE A 247 57.66 -4.32 -18.49
C ILE A 247 58.40 -3.96 -17.18
N ARG A 248 57.70 -3.90 -16.04
CA ARG A 248 58.32 -3.64 -14.74
C ARG A 248 59.33 -4.71 -14.34
N LYS A 249 59.01 -5.98 -14.57
CA LYS A 249 59.91 -7.09 -14.29
C LYS A 249 61.19 -6.97 -15.13
N THR A 250 61.05 -6.63 -16.40
CA THR A 250 62.18 -6.42 -17.32
C THR A 250 63.03 -5.21 -16.93
N GLU A 251 62.41 -4.07 -16.59
CA GLU A 251 63.13 -2.90 -16.09
C GLU A 251 63.82 -3.18 -14.74
N SER A 252 63.19 -3.94 -13.83
CA SER A 252 63.79 -4.34 -12.56
C SER A 252 64.95 -5.34 -12.73
N GLN A 253 64.97 -6.11 -13.81
CA GLN A 253 66.05 -7.04 -14.14
C GLN A 253 67.19 -6.39 -14.91
N LYS A 254 67.04 -5.12 -15.35
CA LYS A 254 68.18 -4.29 -15.73
C LYS A 254 68.94 -3.92 -14.46
N ASP A 255 69.78 -4.83 -13.99
CA ASP A 255 70.78 -4.48 -13.00
C ASP A 255 71.70 -3.39 -13.53
N VAL A 256 72.18 -2.58 -12.59
CA VAL A 256 73.13 -1.45 -12.63
C VAL A 256 74.43 -1.73 -13.42
N SER A 257 74.57 -2.91 -14.01
CA SER A 257 75.72 -3.40 -14.75
C SER A 257 75.89 -2.84 -16.17
N GLN A 258 74.99 -1.97 -16.67
CA GLN A 258 75.24 -1.14 -17.86
C GLN A 258 75.73 0.28 -17.53
N SER A 259 76.10 0.58 -16.28
CA SER A 259 76.91 1.77 -15.97
C SER A 259 78.41 1.44 -16.01
N THR A 260 78.89 0.93 -17.14
CA THR A 260 80.33 1.03 -17.44
C THR A 260 80.67 2.49 -17.71
N GLY A 261 81.24 3.14 -16.69
CA GLY A 261 82.17 4.27 -16.80
C GLY A 261 81.78 5.44 -17.71
N GLY A 262 81.01 6.39 -17.18
CA GLY A 262 80.82 7.70 -17.79
C GLY A 262 79.81 8.53 -17.00
N THR A 263 80.16 9.77 -16.66
CA THR A 263 79.29 10.72 -15.95
C THR A 263 77.98 10.95 -16.74
N ASN A 264 76.92 10.23 -16.40
CA ASN A 264 75.59 10.45 -16.96
C ASN A 264 74.92 11.61 -16.22
N LEU A 265 75.02 12.80 -16.81
CA LEU A 265 74.29 13.99 -16.39
C LEU A 265 72.82 13.84 -16.80
N PHE A 266 71.95 13.45 -15.87
CA PHE A 266 70.51 13.45 -16.09
C PHE A 266 69.97 14.88 -16.05
N LEU A 267 70.03 15.57 -17.20
CA LEU A 267 69.49 16.92 -17.36
C LEU A 267 68.02 16.85 -17.79
N GLY A 268 67.12 17.20 -16.87
CA GLY A 268 65.86 17.87 -17.21
C GLY A 268 64.60 17.08 -17.57
N ASP A 269 64.63 15.74 -17.77
CA ASP A 269 63.40 15.01 -18.19
C ASP A 269 63.10 13.71 -17.42
N ALA A 270 63.77 13.44 -16.30
CA ALA A 270 63.48 12.29 -15.43
C ALA A 270 62.08 12.37 -14.75
N LEU A 271 61.46 13.55 -14.75
CA LEU A 271 60.09 13.73 -14.28
C LEU A 271 59.02 13.30 -15.31
N LYS A 272 59.35 13.21 -16.61
CA LYS A 272 58.42 12.65 -17.60
C LYS A 272 58.45 11.13 -17.69
N GLN A 273 59.53 10.47 -17.26
CA GLN A 273 59.54 9.01 -17.15
C GLN A 273 58.61 8.50 -16.04
N GLN A 274 58.35 9.29 -14.99
CA GLN A 274 57.28 8.99 -14.02
C GLN A 274 55.87 9.02 -14.65
N ASN A 275 55.65 9.77 -15.75
CA ASN A 275 54.37 9.82 -16.45
C ASN A 275 54.11 8.62 -17.39
N LEU A 276 55.09 7.74 -17.63
CA LEU A 276 54.92 6.53 -18.45
C LEU A 276 54.59 5.30 -17.59
N ILE A 277 54.73 5.40 -16.27
CA ILE A 277 54.33 4.37 -15.32
C ILE A 277 52.86 4.64 -15.02
N VAL A 278 51.96 4.02 -15.77
CA VAL A 278 50.56 3.92 -15.36
C VAL A 278 50.56 3.22 -14.01
N ASP A 279 50.00 3.87 -13.00
CA ASP A 279 49.87 3.30 -11.66
C ASP A 279 49.08 1.98 -11.79
N GLU A 280 49.73 0.84 -11.57
CA GLU A 280 49.09 -0.47 -11.71
C GLU A 280 47.91 -0.59 -10.74
N THR A 281 47.92 0.18 -9.66
CA THR A 281 46.80 0.33 -8.73
C THR A 281 45.55 0.80 -9.47
N GLN A 282 45.64 1.79 -10.37
CA GLN A 282 44.50 2.30 -11.13
C GLN A 282 43.95 1.25 -12.12
N LEU A 283 44.82 0.44 -12.72
CA LEU A 283 44.39 -0.65 -13.61
C LEU A 283 43.71 -1.78 -12.82
N ILE A 284 44.23 -2.12 -11.65
CA ILE A 284 43.66 -3.12 -10.74
C ILE A 284 42.32 -2.63 -10.17
N GLU A 285 42.24 -1.37 -9.74
CA GLU A 285 40.99 -0.74 -9.32
C GLU A 285 39.95 -0.79 -10.43
N ARG A 286 40.32 -0.41 -11.66
CA ARG A 286 39.39 -0.47 -12.80
C ARG A 286 38.94 -1.90 -13.10
N LYS A 287 39.80 -2.89 -12.93
CA LYS A 287 39.43 -4.31 -13.04
C LYS A 287 38.41 -4.71 -11.96
N LEU A 288 38.64 -4.31 -10.70
CA LEU A 288 37.69 -4.58 -9.61
C LEU A 288 36.33 -3.92 -9.86
N GLU A 289 36.33 -2.70 -10.39
CA GLU A 289 35.09 -2.02 -10.82
C GLU A 289 34.37 -2.81 -11.92
N LEU A 290 35.09 -3.28 -12.95
CA LEU A 290 34.51 -4.10 -14.01
C LEU A 290 33.92 -5.41 -13.46
N ASP A 291 34.60 -6.06 -12.51
CA ASP A 291 34.09 -7.26 -11.85
C ASP A 291 32.80 -6.97 -11.07
N ASN A 292 32.75 -5.86 -10.33
CA ASN A 292 31.53 -5.42 -9.66
C ASN A 292 30.41 -5.09 -10.66
N GLU A 293 30.73 -4.45 -11.79
CA GLU A 293 29.76 -4.18 -12.86
C GLU A 293 29.21 -5.48 -13.48
N ILE A 294 30.04 -6.51 -13.68
CA ILE A 294 29.61 -7.83 -14.16
C ILE A 294 28.67 -8.47 -13.14
N GLN A 295 29.03 -8.48 -11.86
CA GLN A 295 28.18 -9.03 -10.79
C GLN A 295 26.83 -8.31 -10.71
N ASN A 296 26.83 -6.97 -10.79
CA ASN A 296 25.62 -6.17 -10.80
C ASN A 296 24.76 -6.44 -12.05
N THR A 297 25.39 -6.61 -13.21
CA THR A 297 24.69 -6.96 -14.46
C THR A 297 24.04 -8.34 -14.34
N TYR A 298 24.75 -9.32 -13.79
CA TYR A 298 24.22 -10.66 -13.53
C TYR A 298 23.04 -10.64 -12.55
N LYS A 299 23.17 -9.89 -11.45
CA LYS A 299 22.08 -9.69 -10.48
C LYS A 299 20.85 -9.06 -11.14
N GLY A 300 21.06 -8.00 -11.93
CA GLY A 300 19.99 -7.34 -12.68
C GLY A 300 19.29 -8.27 -13.68
N ARG A 301 20.06 -9.13 -14.36
CA ARG A 301 19.55 -10.14 -15.29
C ARG A 301 18.64 -11.15 -14.59
N VAL A 302 19.04 -11.65 -13.42
CA VAL A 302 18.23 -12.58 -12.63
C VAL A 302 16.95 -11.92 -12.12
N GLN A 303 17.06 -10.70 -11.59
CA GLN A 303 15.92 -9.94 -11.06
C GLN A 303 14.92 -9.52 -12.15
N SER A 304 15.39 -9.34 -13.38
CA SER A 304 14.56 -8.93 -14.52
C SER A 304 14.13 -10.10 -15.41
N LYS A 305 14.38 -11.35 -14.98
CA LYS A 305 14.10 -12.54 -15.81
C LYS A 305 12.62 -12.72 -16.11
N ASN A 306 11.73 -12.37 -15.17
CA ASN A 306 10.28 -12.52 -15.33
C ASN A 306 9.58 -11.16 -15.30
N ILE A 307 8.41 -11.09 -15.95
CA ILE A 307 7.53 -9.91 -15.89
C ILE A 307 6.96 -9.75 -14.48
N VAL A 308 6.67 -10.88 -13.83
CA VAL A 308 6.23 -10.97 -12.43
C VAL A 308 7.12 -12.01 -11.75
N ASN A 309 7.88 -11.59 -10.75
CA ASN A 309 8.65 -12.49 -9.90
C ASN A 309 7.78 -12.90 -8.72
N VAL A 310 7.86 -14.16 -8.30
CA VAL A 310 7.24 -14.62 -7.05
C VAL A 310 8.32 -14.61 -5.98
N ILE A 311 8.16 -13.74 -4.97
CA ILE A 311 9.08 -13.64 -3.83
C ILE A 311 8.75 -14.75 -2.82
N SER A 312 7.46 -14.94 -2.55
CA SER A 312 6.95 -15.95 -1.63
C SER A 312 5.74 -16.62 -2.25
N GLU A 313 5.77 -17.95 -2.32
CA GLU A 313 4.67 -18.76 -2.84
C GLU A 313 3.55 -18.93 -1.82
N PHE A 314 2.40 -19.45 -2.26
CA PHE A 314 1.35 -19.80 -1.30
C PHE A 314 1.83 -20.88 -0.32
N PRO A 315 1.38 -20.84 0.94
CA PRO A 315 1.72 -21.87 1.93
C PRO A 315 1.08 -23.22 1.58
N ASP A 316 1.67 -24.31 2.08
CA ASP A 316 1.17 -25.70 1.93
C ASP A 316 -0.28 -25.87 2.40
N ALA A 317 -0.68 -25.05 3.37
CA ALA A 317 -1.99 -25.06 3.97
C ALA A 317 -2.44 -23.64 4.27
N GLY A 318 -3.68 -23.30 3.87
CA GLY A 318 -4.27 -22.01 4.19
C GLY A 318 -4.51 -21.82 5.68
N TYR A 319 -4.45 -20.57 6.12
CA TYR A 319 -4.76 -20.17 7.49
C TYR A 319 -6.22 -19.76 7.60
N ASN A 320 -6.83 -19.96 8.77
CA ASN A 320 -8.24 -19.64 8.97
C ASN A 320 -8.43 -18.11 9.04
N VAL A 321 -9.31 -17.57 8.20
CA VAL A 321 -9.64 -16.14 8.15
C VAL A 321 -10.91 -15.76 8.91
N ASP A 322 -11.56 -16.71 9.59
CA ASP A 322 -12.74 -16.46 10.41
C ASP A 322 -12.40 -15.54 11.60
N LYS A 323 -12.58 -14.23 11.40
CA LYS A 323 -12.56 -13.26 12.49
C LYS A 323 -13.73 -13.56 13.43
N PHE A 324 -13.51 -13.51 14.73
CA PHE A 324 -14.54 -13.76 15.75
C PHE A 324 -15.78 -12.87 15.55
N THR A 325 -15.59 -11.63 15.08
CA THR A 325 -16.64 -10.65 14.79
C THR A 325 -17.48 -10.96 13.55
N ASP A 326 -16.98 -11.75 12.61
CA ASP A 326 -17.70 -12.11 11.38
C ASP A 326 -18.58 -13.35 11.54
N LYS A 327 -18.45 -14.05 12.68
CA LYS A 327 -19.26 -15.22 12.98
C LYS A 327 -20.74 -14.85 13.07
N SER A 328 -21.56 -15.67 12.42
CA SER A 328 -23.02 -15.50 12.41
C SER A 328 -23.62 -15.55 13.82
N LYS A 329 -22.94 -16.22 14.75
CA LYS A 329 -23.25 -16.24 16.19
C LYS A 329 -23.31 -14.87 16.86
N ILE A 330 -22.60 -13.86 16.34
CA ILE A 330 -22.56 -12.50 16.91
C ILE A 330 -23.41 -11.54 16.07
N ARG A 331 -23.33 -11.63 14.74
CA ARG A 331 -24.09 -10.73 13.83
C ARG A 331 -25.61 -10.92 13.94
N VAL A 332 -26.07 -12.17 14.02
CA VAL A 332 -27.50 -12.50 14.05
C VAL A 332 -28.19 -11.97 15.33
N PRO A 333 -27.67 -12.17 16.56
CA PRO A 333 -28.26 -11.55 17.75
C PRO A 333 -28.34 -10.02 17.68
N ILE A 334 -27.32 -9.36 17.14
CA ILE A 334 -27.31 -7.89 16.99
C ILE A 334 -28.42 -7.46 16.02
N LEU A 335 -28.57 -8.15 14.88
CA LEU A 335 -29.64 -7.89 13.92
C LEU A 335 -31.03 -8.07 14.56
N PHE A 336 -31.24 -9.15 15.31
CA PHE A 336 -32.50 -9.38 16.04
C PHE A 336 -32.78 -8.31 17.10
N LEU A 337 -31.75 -7.81 17.78
CA LEU A 337 -31.87 -6.71 18.74
C LEU A 337 -32.32 -5.42 18.04
N ILE A 338 -31.70 -5.09 16.90
CA ILE A 338 -32.07 -3.91 16.09
C ILE A 338 -33.51 -4.03 15.58
N ILE A 339 -33.90 -5.20 15.06
CA ILE A 339 -35.26 -5.44 14.55
C ILE A 339 -36.29 -5.30 15.68
N THR A 340 -36.04 -5.92 16.84
CA THR A 340 -36.96 -5.82 17.98
C THR A 340 -37.06 -4.40 18.53
N PHE A 341 -35.96 -3.64 18.53
CA PHE A 341 -35.96 -2.23 18.86
C PHE A 341 -36.84 -1.41 17.90
N LEU A 342 -36.66 -1.60 16.59
CA LEU A 342 -37.48 -0.91 15.58
C LEU A 342 -38.97 -1.24 15.73
N ILE A 343 -39.33 -2.52 15.90
CA ILE A 343 -40.73 -2.94 16.08
C ILE A 343 -41.36 -2.23 17.29
N PHE A 344 -40.66 -2.16 18.43
CA PHE A 344 -41.19 -1.50 19.61
C PHE A 344 -41.25 0.02 19.49
N LEU A 345 -40.36 0.62 18.70
CA LEU A 345 -40.43 2.04 18.35
C LEU A 345 -41.68 2.32 17.50
N PHE A 346 -41.94 1.51 16.47
CA PHE A 346 -43.16 1.62 15.65
C PHE A 346 -44.44 1.44 16.46
N ILE A 347 -44.49 0.46 17.38
CA ILE A 347 -45.65 0.28 18.27
C ILE A 347 -45.81 1.48 19.21
N GLY A 348 -44.70 2.04 19.71
CA GLY A 348 -44.71 3.24 20.53
C GLY A 348 -45.25 4.45 19.78
N LEU A 349 -44.81 4.63 18.52
CA LEU A 349 -45.27 5.69 17.63
C LEU A 349 -46.75 5.54 17.29
N LYS A 350 -47.21 4.32 16.97
CA LYS A 350 -48.64 4.05 16.72
C LYS A 350 -49.51 4.46 17.91
N LYS A 351 -49.14 4.05 19.13
CA LYS A 351 -49.87 4.44 20.35
C LYS A 351 -49.83 5.93 20.64
N TYR A 352 -48.76 6.62 20.25
CA TYR A 352 -48.66 8.07 20.38
C TYR A 352 -49.61 8.78 19.40
N ILE A 353 -49.65 8.32 18.14
CA ILE A 353 -50.53 8.86 17.11
C ILE A 353 -52.01 8.65 17.50
N GLU A 354 -52.40 7.44 17.93
CA GLU A 354 -53.77 7.16 18.38
C GLU A 354 -54.20 8.06 19.55
N LYS A 355 -53.28 8.34 20.48
CA LYS A 355 -53.57 9.22 21.63
C LYS A 355 -53.67 10.69 21.25
N GLU A 356 -52.89 11.15 20.28
CA GLU A 356 -53.01 12.51 19.74
C GLU A 356 -54.28 12.67 18.90
N GLU A 357 -54.68 11.64 18.14
CA GLU A 357 -55.95 11.62 17.40
C GLU A 357 -57.16 11.71 18.34
N GLU A 358 -57.20 10.94 19.42
CA GLU A 358 -58.24 11.05 20.47
C GLU A 358 -58.27 12.44 21.13
N ARG A 359 -57.11 13.10 21.25
CA ARG A 359 -57.00 14.44 21.84
C ARG A 359 -57.40 15.57 20.89
N LEU A 360 -57.34 15.33 19.58
CA LEU A 360 -57.78 16.26 18.54
C LEU A 360 -59.28 16.12 18.21
N LEU A 361 -59.88 14.98 18.56
CA LEU A 361 -61.30 14.68 18.36
C LEU A 361 -62.18 15.01 19.59
N MET A 362 -61.58 15.34 20.75
CA MET A 362 -62.23 15.98 21.90
C MET A 362 -61.99 17.49 21.88
#